data_AF-A0AAP8HV02-F1
#
_entry.id   AF-A0AAP8HV02-F1
#
_cell.length_a   1.000
_cell.length_b   1.000
_cell.length_c   1.000
_cell.angle_alpha   90.00
_cell.angle_beta   90.00
_cell.angle_gamma   90.00
#
_symmetry.space_group_name_H-M   'P 1'
#
loop_
_entity.id
_entity.type
_entity.pdbx_description
1 polymer ?
#
loop_
_entity_poly.entity_id
_entity_poly.type
_entity_poly.pdbx_seq_one_letter_code
_entity_poly.pdbx_strand_id
1 'polypeptide(L)' 'MQREFEEFLQCGRLEHGFLRVRCESCHAEHLVAFSCKRRGF' A
#
# COMPACT_ATOMS: atom_id res chain seq x y z
N MET A 1 2.37 -10.08 19.32
CA MET A 1 3.78 -9.99 18.89
C MET A 1 4.00 -10.60 17.51
N GLN A 2 3.84 -11.92 17.32
CA GLN A 2 4.16 -12.56 16.03
C GLN A 2 3.35 -12.00 14.85
N ARG A 3 2.04 -11.85 15.04
CA ARG A 3 1.12 -11.33 14.02
C ARG A 3 1.43 -9.89 13.57
N GLU A 4 1.80 -9.00 14.49
CA GLU A 4 2.22 -7.62 14.14
C GLU A 4 3.53 -7.60 13.35
N PHE A 5 4.46 -8.49 13.69
CA PHE A 5 5.72 -8.64 12.98
C PHE A 5 5.49 -9.18 11.56
N GLU A 6 4.59 -10.16 11.41
CA GLU A 6 4.17 -10.68 10.11
C GLU A 6 3.47 -9.60 9.27
N GLU A 7 2.55 -8.82 9.85
CA GLU A 7 1.90 -7.69 9.16
C GLU A 7 2.91 -6.62 8.73
N PHE A 8 3.95 -6.38 9.53
CA PHE A 8 5.05 -5.47 9.15
C PHE A 8 5.86 -6.02 7.97
N LEU A 9 6.13 -7.32 7.90
CA LEU A 9 6.89 -7.93 6.79
C LEU A 9 6.12 -7.92 5.46
N GLN A 10 4.79 -7.87 5.52
CA GLN A 10 3.92 -7.75 4.34
C GLN A 10 3.65 -6.30 3.92
N CYS A 11 4.07 -5.34 4.73
CA CYS A 11 3.91 -3.91 4.46
C CYS A 11 4.59 -3.48 3.16
N GLY A 12 3.92 -2.65 2.36
CA GLY A 12 4.52 -2.04 1.17
C GLY A 12 4.71 -3.00 -0.02
N ARG A 13 4.24 -4.25 0.08
CA ARG A 13 4.27 -5.19 -1.05
C ARG A 13 3.02 -5.04 -1.92
N LEU A 14 3.21 -4.87 -3.22
CA LEU A 14 2.11 -4.77 -4.19
C LEU A 14 1.28 -6.06 -4.28
N GLU A 15 1.89 -7.21 -4.01
CA GLU A 15 1.24 -8.53 -4.01
C GLU A 15 0.10 -8.63 -2.99
N HIS A 16 0.15 -7.81 -1.92
CA HIS A 16 -0.87 -7.77 -0.86
C HIS A 16 -1.89 -6.64 -1.03
N GLY A 17 -1.87 -5.96 -2.18
CA GLY A 17 -2.81 -4.90 -2.52
C GLY A 17 -2.16 -3.53 -2.65
N PHE A 18 -2.76 -2.71 -3.50
CA PHE A 18 -2.28 -1.37 -3.82
C PHE A 18 -3.43 -0.47 -4.27
N LEU A 19 -3.21 0.83 -4.18
CA LEU A 19 -4.01 1.84 -4.84
C LEU A 19 -3.38 2.18 -6.19
N ARG A 20 -4.17 2.14 -7.27
CA ARG A 20 -3.76 2.69 -8.55
C ARG A 20 -4.15 4.16 -8.62
N VAL A 21 -3.17 5.04 -8.72
CA VAL A 21 -3.38 6.47 -8.89
C VAL A 21 -3.09 6.84 -10.33
N ARG A 22 -4.05 7.51 -10.97
CA ARG A 22 -3.91 8.03 -12.32
C ARG A 22 -4.02 9.54 -12.29
N CYS A 23 -3.07 10.24 -12.89
CA CYS A 23 -3.19 11.66 -13.13
C CYS A 23 -4.15 11.91 -14.30
N GLU A 24 -5.16 12.75 -14.14
CA GLU A 24 -6.10 13.05 -15.23
C GLU A 24 -5.46 13.90 -16.34
N SER A 25 -4.54 14.80 -15.99
CA SER A 25 -3.94 15.74 -16.94
C SER A 25 -2.85 15.13 -17.82
N CYS A 26 -2.00 14.26 -17.26
CA CYS A 26 -0.88 13.65 -18.00
C CYS A 26 -1.03 12.13 -18.21
N HIS A 27 -2.08 11.52 -17.67
CA HIS A 27 -2.36 10.08 -17.72
C HIS A 27 -1.28 9.16 -17.16
N ALA A 28 -0.28 9.70 -16.46
CA ALA A 28 0.68 8.89 -15.72
C ALA A 28 -0.03 8.04 -14.67
N GLU A 29 0.39 6.78 -14.56
CA GLU A 29 -0.15 5.81 -13.61
C GLU A 29 0.94 5.39 -12.63
N HIS A 30 0.57 5.33 -11.34
CA HIS A 30 1.43 4.86 -10.28
C HIS A 30 0.68 3.84 -9.41
N LEU A 31 1.39 2.79 -9.01
CA LEU A 31 0.90 1.81 -8.05
C LEU A 31 1.49 2.13 -6.68
N VAL A 32 0.61 2.32 -5.69
CA VAL A 32 0.99 2.65 -4.32
C VAL A 32 0.58 1.51 -3.41
N ALA A 33 1.55 0.77 -2.90
CA ALA A 33 1.31 -0.32 -1.96
C ALA A 33 0.71 0.19 -0.64
N PHE A 34 -0.10 -0.63 0.02
CA PHE A 34 -0.64 -0.27 1.32
C PHE A 34 0.44 -0.27 2.41
N SER A 35 0.33 0.71 3.30
CA SER A 35 1.21 0.83 4.45
C SER A 35 0.65 0.03 5.64
N CYS A 36 1.54 -0.53 6.44
CA CYS A 36 1.29 -1.23 7.69
C CYS A 36 0.69 -0.30 8.75
N LYS A 37 0.99 1.01 8.67
CA LYS A 37 0.20 2.01 9.38
C LYS A 37 -1.12 2.19 8.66
N ARG A 38 -2.18 1.60 9.23
CA ARG A 38 -3.55 2.00 8.93
C ARG A 38 -3.67 3.48 9.33
N ARG A 39 -4.22 4.33 8.46
CA ARG A 39 -4.65 5.66 8.92
C ARG A 39 -5.65 5.40 10.05
N GLY A 40 -5.40 5.97 11.23
CA GLY A 40 -6.38 5.96 12.31
C GLY A 40 -7.70 6.48 11.77
N PHE A 41 -8.79 5.78 12.07
CA PHE A 41 -10.13 6.27 11.79
C PHE A 41 -10.39 7.54 12.60
#